data_AF-A0AAE2CNC7-F1
#
_entry.id   AF-A0AAE2CNC7-F1
#
_cell.length_a   1.000
_cell.length_b   1.000
_cell.length_c   1.000
_cell.angle_alpha   90.00
_cell.angle_beta   90.00
_cell.angle_gamma   90.00
#
_symmetry.space_group_name_H-M   'P 1'
#
loop_
_entity.id
_entity.type
_entity.pdbx_description
1 polymer ?
#
loop_
_entity_poly.entity_id
_entity_poly.type
_entity_poly.pdbx_seq_one_letter_code
_entity_poly.pdbx_strand_id
1 'polypeptide(L)'
;MEVSQMVTQGMWERDSMLLQLPHFTKELAKRCQENPGKSIETVFDLVEMEDDERRELLQMSDSQLMDIARFCNRFPNIDLTYEVLDGDNVRAGEDVSVHVSLERDLEGRTEVGPVDAPRYPKSKEEGWWLVVGDTKTNQLLAIKRVALQRKSRVKLDFTAPAEPGKKTYTLYFMCDSYLGCDQEYSFTVDVKEAGTMEEDS
;
A
#
# COMPACT_ATOMS: atom_id res chain seq x y z
N MET A 1 1.07 2.14 10.09
CA MET A 1 1.77 0.82 10.16
C MET A 1 3.23 0.94 9.76
N GLU A 2 3.72 2.17 9.58
CA GLU A 2 5.02 2.49 9.01
C GLU A 2 6.19 2.11 9.92
N VAL A 3 6.00 2.02 11.24
CA VAL A 3 7.07 1.57 12.15
C VAL A 3 7.63 0.20 11.75
N SER A 4 6.78 -0.72 11.26
CA SER A 4 7.25 -2.03 10.77
C SER A 4 8.12 -1.88 9.52
N GLN A 5 7.73 -1.01 8.59
CA GLN A 5 8.47 -0.72 7.37
C GLN A 5 9.81 -0.06 7.70
N MET A 6 9.81 0.94 8.58
CA MET A 6 11.00 1.65 9.08
C MET A 6 12.02 0.70 9.71
N VAL A 7 11.55 -0.23 10.55
CA VAL A 7 12.43 -1.25 11.18
C VAL A 7 12.96 -2.24 10.14
N THR A 8 12.12 -2.63 9.18
CA THR A 8 12.52 -3.58 8.12
C THR A 8 13.55 -2.96 7.20
N GLN A 9 13.31 -1.73 6.72
CA GLN A 9 14.24 -1.04 5.82
C GLN A 9 15.36 -0.31 6.56
N GLY A 10 15.33 -0.18 7.88
CA GLY A 10 16.36 0.49 8.66
C GLY A 10 16.46 1.99 8.37
N MET A 11 15.32 2.68 8.27
CA MET A 11 15.23 4.11 7.95
C MET A 11 14.03 4.77 8.64
N TRP A 12 14.03 6.11 8.73
CA TRP A 12 12.90 6.85 9.29
C TRP A 12 11.88 7.23 8.22
N GLU A 13 10.62 7.44 8.62
CA GLU A 13 9.55 7.93 7.73
C GLU A 13 9.89 9.26 7.04
N ARG A 14 10.68 10.13 7.71
CA ARG A 14 11.10 11.43 7.18
C ARG A 14 12.31 11.35 6.24
N ASP A 15 12.96 10.19 6.16
CA ASP A 15 14.07 9.98 5.26
C ASP A 15 13.53 9.80 3.82
N SER A 16 14.37 10.09 2.81
CA SER A 16 14.00 9.81 1.42
C SER A 16 13.72 8.33 1.23
N MET A 17 12.61 8.00 0.58
CA MET A 17 12.19 6.62 0.28
C MET A 17 13.25 5.88 -0.53
N LEU A 18 14.04 6.58 -1.34
CA LEU A 18 15.14 6.00 -2.12
C LEU A 18 16.25 5.39 -1.26
N LEU A 19 16.33 5.71 0.04
CA LEU A 19 17.34 5.14 0.94
C LEU A 19 17.12 3.66 1.24
N GLN A 20 15.99 3.08 0.87
CA GLN A 20 15.77 1.63 0.90
C GLN A 20 16.50 0.89 -0.25
N LEU A 21 16.88 1.60 -1.31
CA LEU A 21 17.59 1.02 -2.43
C LEU A 21 19.05 0.69 -2.05
N PRO A 22 19.63 -0.39 -2.62
CA PRO A 22 21.04 -0.69 -2.45
C PRO A 22 21.92 0.48 -2.90
N HIS A 23 23.04 0.70 -2.20
CA HIS A 23 24.06 1.71 -2.55
C HIS A 23 23.61 3.18 -2.45
N PHE A 24 22.36 3.46 -2.06
CA PHE A 24 21.88 4.84 -1.90
C PHE A 24 22.42 5.49 -0.62
N THR A 25 22.98 6.69 -0.78
CA THR A 25 23.35 7.58 0.32
C THR A 25 22.38 8.76 0.41
N LYS A 26 22.44 9.54 1.50
CA LYS A 26 21.60 10.73 1.66
C LYS A 26 21.91 11.78 0.60
N GLU A 27 23.16 11.91 0.21
CA GLU A 27 23.63 12.82 -0.84
C GLU A 27 23.09 12.40 -2.21
N LEU A 28 23.12 11.10 -2.53
CA LEU A 28 22.56 10.59 -3.77
C LEU A 28 21.04 10.77 -3.82
N ALA A 29 20.34 10.41 -2.74
CA ALA A 29 18.90 10.59 -2.65
C ALA A 29 18.50 12.07 -2.84
N LYS A 30 19.25 13.00 -2.25
CA LYS A 30 19.07 14.43 -2.46
C LYS A 30 19.32 14.83 -3.92
N ARG A 31 20.38 14.32 -4.55
CA ARG A 31 20.66 14.56 -5.99
C ARG A 31 19.51 14.08 -6.88
N CYS A 32 18.91 12.93 -6.56
CA CYS A 32 17.72 12.41 -7.26
C CYS A 32 16.51 13.34 -7.11
N GLN A 33 16.27 13.86 -5.90
CA GLN A 33 15.17 14.80 -5.64
C GLN A 33 15.38 16.15 -6.36
N GLU A 34 16.62 16.61 -6.44
CA GLU A 34 17.00 17.87 -7.12
C GLU A 34 17.26 17.69 -8.63
N ASN A 35 16.92 16.52 -9.20
CA ASN A 35 17.16 16.20 -10.60
C ASN A 35 16.44 17.20 -11.53
N PRO A 36 17.15 17.82 -12.49
CA PRO A 36 16.54 18.75 -13.44
C PRO A 36 15.46 18.10 -14.28
N GLY A 37 14.32 18.77 -14.47
CA GLY A 37 13.23 18.32 -15.34
C GLY A 37 12.18 17.45 -14.62
N LYS A 38 12.61 16.42 -13.89
CA LYS A 38 11.72 15.56 -13.07
C LYS A 38 12.40 15.22 -11.75
N SER A 39 11.77 15.58 -10.64
CA SER A 39 12.20 15.14 -9.31
C SER A 39 11.96 13.65 -9.17
N ILE A 40 12.96 12.92 -8.66
CA ILE A 40 12.88 11.48 -8.44
C ILE A 40 12.73 11.26 -6.94
N GLU A 41 11.52 10.92 -6.50
CA GLU A 41 11.18 10.78 -5.07
C GLU A 41 10.85 9.33 -4.70
N THR A 42 10.30 8.56 -5.64
CA THR A 42 9.83 7.18 -5.42
C THR A 42 10.65 6.16 -6.20
N VAL A 43 10.51 4.87 -5.84
CA VAL A 43 11.10 3.76 -6.60
C VAL A 43 10.53 3.71 -8.02
N PHE A 44 9.24 4.00 -8.19
CA PHE A 44 8.60 4.05 -9.50
C PHE A 44 9.19 5.14 -10.38
N ASP A 45 9.42 6.34 -9.84
CA ASP A 45 10.08 7.43 -10.60
C ASP A 45 11.43 7.01 -11.16
N LEU A 46 12.23 6.27 -10.36
CA LEU A 46 13.56 5.79 -10.76
C LEU A 46 13.48 4.69 -11.83
N VAL A 47 12.46 3.83 -11.78
CA VAL A 47 12.24 2.75 -12.75
C VAL A 47 11.77 3.31 -14.09
N GLU A 48 10.95 4.35 -14.07
CA GLU A 48 10.46 5.04 -15.26
C GLU A 48 11.51 5.88 -16.00
N MET A 49 12.67 6.13 -15.38
CA MET A 49 13.75 6.87 -16.03
C MET A 49 14.33 6.10 -17.22
N GLU A 50 14.70 6.83 -18.26
CA GLU A 50 15.50 6.30 -19.36
C GLU A 50 16.87 5.82 -18.86
N ASP A 51 17.39 4.76 -19.47
CA ASP A 51 18.61 4.08 -19.02
C ASP A 51 19.83 5.00 -18.97
N ASP A 52 20.01 5.86 -19.99
CA ASP A 52 21.15 6.78 -20.09
C ASP A 52 21.05 7.88 -19.03
N GLU A 53 19.85 8.45 -18.81
CA GLU A 53 19.61 9.47 -17.78
C GLU A 53 19.83 8.91 -16.39
N ARG A 54 19.33 7.69 -16.13
CA ARG A 54 19.53 7.00 -14.85
C ARG A 54 21.00 6.71 -14.59
N ARG A 55 21.76 6.26 -15.60
CA ARG A 55 23.21 6.00 -15.47
C ARG A 55 23.97 7.28 -15.14
N GLU A 56 23.69 8.37 -15.82
CA GLU A 56 24.31 9.67 -15.58
C GLU A 56 23.96 10.21 -14.19
N LEU A 57 22.69 10.08 -13.77
CA LEU A 57 22.21 10.53 -12.47
C LEU A 57 22.79 9.71 -11.30
N LEU A 58 22.91 8.39 -11.45
CA LEU A 58 23.37 7.51 -10.37
C LEU A 58 24.89 7.45 -10.26
N GLN A 59 25.62 7.54 -11.38
CA GLN A 59 27.09 7.44 -11.44
C GLN A 59 27.62 6.19 -10.72
N MET A 60 26.93 5.06 -10.89
CA MET A 60 27.23 3.77 -10.27
C MET A 60 27.87 2.80 -11.25
N SER A 61 28.56 1.78 -10.73
CA SER A 61 29.04 0.67 -11.55
C SER A 61 27.89 -0.21 -12.05
N ASP A 62 28.11 -0.97 -13.12
CA ASP A 62 27.11 -1.93 -13.62
C ASP A 62 26.67 -2.95 -12.57
N SER A 63 27.57 -3.36 -11.67
CA SER A 63 27.23 -4.26 -10.57
C SER A 63 26.25 -3.62 -9.57
N GLN A 64 26.45 -2.35 -9.25
CA GLN A 64 25.58 -1.61 -8.33
C GLN A 64 24.21 -1.34 -8.96
N LEU A 65 24.18 -0.99 -10.26
CA LEU A 65 22.94 -0.84 -11.02
C LEU A 65 22.18 -2.17 -11.12
N MET A 66 22.88 -3.30 -11.23
CA MET A 66 22.25 -4.62 -11.22
C MET A 66 21.61 -4.94 -9.86
N ASP A 67 22.23 -4.54 -8.75
CA ASP A 67 21.63 -4.69 -7.41
C ASP A 67 20.38 -3.83 -7.26
N ILE A 68 20.39 -2.59 -7.75
CA ILE A 68 19.20 -1.71 -7.80
C ILE A 68 18.09 -2.35 -8.62
N ALA A 69 18.41 -2.85 -9.82
CA ALA A 69 17.42 -3.51 -10.67
C ALA A 69 16.79 -4.73 -9.98
N ARG A 70 17.58 -5.52 -9.25
CA ARG A 70 17.04 -6.64 -8.45
C ARG A 70 16.08 -6.18 -7.36
N PHE A 71 16.39 -5.07 -6.68
CA PHE A 71 15.49 -4.46 -5.69
C PHE A 71 14.21 -3.97 -6.35
N CYS A 72 14.31 -3.16 -7.41
CA CYS A 72 13.16 -2.59 -8.12
C CYS A 72 12.23 -3.69 -8.63
N ASN A 73 12.78 -4.76 -9.20
CA ASN A 73 11.98 -5.90 -9.60
C ASN A 73 11.25 -6.48 -8.39
N ARG A 74 11.87 -6.65 -7.21
CA ARG A 74 11.19 -7.15 -5.99
C ARG A 74 10.24 -6.17 -5.33
N PHE A 75 10.33 -4.88 -5.66
CA PHE A 75 9.48 -3.86 -5.08
C PHE A 75 8.01 -4.12 -5.45
N PRO A 76 7.05 -3.96 -4.52
CA PRO A 76 5.67 -4.34 -4.80
C PRO A 76 5.01 -3.42 -5.83
N ASN A 77 4.49 -4.02 -6.90
CA ASN A 77 3.56 -3.40 -7.84
C ASN A 77 2.25 -4.20 -7.82
N ILE A 78 1.23 -3.65 -7.18
CA ILE A 78 -0.03 -4.36 -6.89
C ILE A 78 -1.20 -3.45 -7.26
N ASP A 79 -2.07 -3.96 -8.13
CA ASP A 79 -3.35 -3.36 -8.43
C ASP A 79 -4.38 -3.76 -7.37
N LEU A 80 -5.05 -2.76 -6.81
CA LEU A 80 -6.18 -2.93 -5.91
C LEU A 80 -7.46 -2.46 -6.60
N THR A 81 -8.47 -3.32 -6.58
CA THR A 81 -9.86 -2.97 -6.92
C THR A 81 -10.76 -3.36 -5.75
N TYR A 82 -11.83 -2.60 -5.52
CA TYR A 82 -12.76 -2.91 -4.45
C TYR A 82 -14.21 -2.65 -4.88
N GLU A 83 -15.13 -3.34 -4.20
CA GLU A 83 -16.56 -3.22 -4.37
C GLU A 83 -17.23 -3.24 -2.99
N VAL A 84 -18.13 -2.29 -2.74
CA VAL A 84 -18.96 -2.26 -1.53
C VAL A 84 -20.28 -2.93 -1.86
N LEU A 85 -20.57 -4.07 -1.24
CA LEU A 85 -21.83 -4.77 -1.45
C LEU A 85 -22.98 -3.97 -0.86
N ASP A 86 -24.05 -3.81 -1.65
CA ASP A 86 -25.30 -3.15 -1.26
C ASP A 86 -25.11 -1.74 -0.66
N GLY A 87 -24.06 -1.02 -1.05
CA GLY A 87 -23.65 0.26 -0.43
C GLY A 87 -24.69 1.40 -0.44
N ASP A 88 -25.72 1.28 -1.28
CA ASP A 88 -26.85 2.23 -1.38
C ASP A 88 -28.07 1.82 -0.53
N ASN A 89 -28.06 0.61 0.03
CA ASN A 89 -29.18 0.01 0.76
C ASN A 89 -28.73 -0.60 2.10
N VAL A 90 -27.84 0.08 2.81
CA VAL A 90 -27.40 -0.30 4.15
C VAL A 90 -28.25 0.43 5.19
N ARG A 91 -28.84 -0.26 6.15
CA ARG A 91 -29.54 0.39 7.28
C ARG A 91 -28.59 0.63 8.46
N ALA A 92 -28.96 1.58 9.31
CA ALA A 92 -28.26 1.84 10.55
C ALA A 92 -28.09 0.54 11.39
N GLY A 93 -26.86 0.21 11.75
CA GLY A 93 -26.51 -1.00 12.51
C GLY A 93 -26.41 -2.30 11.70
N GLU A 94 -26.59 -2.28 10.38
CA GLU A 94 -26.37 -3.45 9.52
C GLU A 94 -24.88 -3.63 9.16
N ASP A 95 -24.53 -4.85 8.76
CA ASP A 95 -23.18 -5.17 8.31
C ASP A 95 -22.94 -4.67 6.89
N VAL A 96 -21.79 -4.02 6.68
CA VAL A 96 -21.27 -3.57 5.40
C VAL A 96 -20.12 -4.49 5.00
N SER A 97 -20.18 -4.99 3.77
CA SER A 97 -19.15 -5.88 3.22
C SER A 97 -18.40 -5.22 2.08
N VAL A 98 -17.08 -5.10 2.22
CA VAL A 98 -16.17 -4.62 1.17
C VAL A 98 -15.37 -5.79 0.61
N HIS A 99 -15.53 -6.05 -0.68
CA HIS A 99 -14.77 -7.04 -1.43
C HIS A 99 -13.58 -6.38 -2.09
N VAL A 100 -12.38 -6.81 -1.73
CA VAL A 100 -11.12 -6.30 -2.28
C VAL A 100 -10.48 -7.38 -3.15
N SER A 101 -10.12 -7.04 -4.38
CA SER A 101 -9.33 -7.88 -5.27
C SER A 101 -7.95 -7.26 -5.46
N LEU A 102 -6.92 -8.06 -5.18
CA LEU A 102 -5.51 -7.69 -5.27
C LEU A 102 -4.86 -8.50 -6.39
N GLU A 103 -4.11 -7.85 -7.27
CA GLU A 103 -3.34 -8.49 -8.33
C GLU A 103 -1.92 -7.90 -8.38
N ARG A 104 -0.92 -8.75 -8.18
CA ARG A 104 0.49 -8.37 -8.26
C ARG A 104 1.00 -8.56 -9.69
N ASP A 105 1.68 -7.55 -10.22
CA ASP A 105 2.53 -7.71 -11.40
C ASP A 105 3.87 -8.35 -11.00
N LEU A 106 4.16 -9.52 -11.58
CA LEU A 106 5.37 -10.28 -11.30
C LEU A 106 6.47 -10.04 -12.35
N GLU A 107 6.22 -9.28 -13.41
CA GLU A 107 7.18 -8.98 -14.49
C GLU A 107 7.93 -10.25 -14.98
N GLY A 108 7.17 -11.32 -15.25
CA GLY A 108 7.73 -12.58 -15.76
C GLY A 108 8.31 -13.54 -14.70
N ARG A 109 8.22 -13.22 -13.41
CA ARG A 109 8.60 -14.14 -12.31
C ARG A 109 7.48 -15.09 -11.92
N THR A 110 7.86 -16.19 -11.28
CA THR A 110 6.95 -17.25 -10.82
C THR A 110 6.54 -17.12 -9.35
N GLU A 111 7.35 -16.48 -8.51
CA GLU A 111 7.13 -16.38 -7.06
C GLU A 111 7.60 -15.05 -6.49
N VAL A 112 7.01 -14.66 -5.36
CA VAL A 112 7.47 -13.53 -4.54
C VAL A 112 8.54 -14.08 -3.61
N GLY A 113 9.79 -13.68 -3.83
CA GLY A 113 10.89 -14.01 -2.93
C GLY A 113 10.81 -13.22 -1.61
N PRO A 114 11.75 -13.46 -0.69
CA PRO A 114 11.81 -12.69 0.56
C PRO A 114 12.05 -11.21 0.28
N VAL A 115 11.66 -10.38 1.25
CA VAL A 115 11.85 -8.92 1.24
C VAL A 115 13.33 -8.60 1.08
N ASP A 116 13.64 -7.69 0.17
CA ASP A 116 14.98 -7.12 0.02
C ASP A 116 15.18 -6.07 1.12
N ALA A 117 15.83 -6.50 2.21
CA ALA A 117 16.03 -5.71 3.42
C ALA A 117 17.40 -6.03 4.04
N PRO A 118 18.52 -5.55 3.43
CA PRO A 118 19.88 -5.89 3.86
C PRO A 118 20.23 -5.41 5.28
N ARG A 119 19.51 -4.41 5.79
CA ARG A 119 19.67 -3.88 7.16
C ARG A 119 18.86 -4.68 8.21
N TYR A 120 17.99 -5.59 7.79
CA TYR A 120 17.20 -6.42 8.68
C TYR A 120 17.93 -7.76 8.96
N PRO A 121 18.05 -8.20 10.23
CA PRO A 121 18.95 -9.31 10.59
C PRO A 121 18.43 -10.71 10.20
N LYS A 122 17.20 -10.83 9.69
CA LYS A 122 16.56 -12.11 9.36
C LYS A 122 15.93 -12.06 7.99
N SER A 123 15.75 -13.21 7.35
CA SER A 123 14.85 -13.28 6.20
C SER A 123 13.42 -12.97 6.65
N LYS A 124 12.70 -12.17 5.86
CA LYS A 124 11.35 -11.72 6.14
C LYS A 124 10.50 -11.90 4.88
N GLU A 125 9.30 -12.44 5.07
CA GLU A 125 8.26 -12.48 4.05
C GLU A 125 7.45 -11.20 4.08
N GLU A 126 7.03 -10.76 2.91
CA GLU A 126 6.22 -9.56 2.71
C GLU A 126 4.80 -9.78 3.25
N GLY A 127 4.31 -8.87 4.11
CA GLY A 127 2.97 -8.90 4.65
C GLY A 127 2.20 -7.63 4.34
N TRP A 128 0.88 -7.77 4.16
CA TRP A 128 -0.02 -6.65 3.91
C TRP A 128 -1.13 -6.55 4.94
N TRP A 129 -1.63 -5.35 5.12
CA TRP A 129 -2.82 -5.04 5.88
C TRP A 129 -3.85 -4.36 4.99
N LEU A 130 -5.07 -4.87 5.01
CA LEU A 130 -6.23 -4.15 4.55
C LEU A 130 -6.96 -3.58 5.77
N VAL A 131 -7.24 -2.29 5.77
CA VAL A 131 -7.89 -1.59 6.87
C VAL A 131 -9.02 -0.72 6.34
N VAL A 132 -10.19 -0.80 6.96
CA VAL A 132 -11.26 0.18 6.76
C VAL A 132 -11.29 1.08 7.99
N GLY A 133 -11.22 2.39 7.77
CA GLY A 133 -11.29 3.38 8.84
C GLY A 133 -12.23 4.54 8.53
N ASP A 134 -12.69 5.20 9.59
CA ASP A 134 -13.35 6.51 9.54
C ASP A 134 -12.36 7.57 10.05
N THR A 135 -11.90 8.42 9.13
CA THR A 135 -10.92 9.47 9.42
C THR A 135 -11.49 10.61 10.24
N LYS A 136 -12.81 10.83 10.21
CA LYS A 136 -13.46 11.92 10.98
C LYS A 136 -13.52 11.57 12.46
N THR A 137 -13.81 10.31 12.76
CA THR A 137 -13.91 9.81 14.15
C THR A 137 -12.62 9.14 14.63
N ASN A 138 -11.62 9.00 13.74
CA ASN A 138 -10.37 8.29 13.98
C ASN A 138 -10.61 6.85 14.49
N GLN A 139 -11.55 6.15 13.85
CA GLN A 139 -11.93 4.78 14.21
C GLN A 139 -11.47 3.78 13.16
N LEU A 140 -10.91 2.66 13.62
CA LEU A 140 -10.65 1.49 12.81
C LEU A 140 -11.87 0.58 12.86
N LEU A 141 -12.47 0.31 11.70
CA LEU A 141 -13.73 -0.41 11.56
C LEU A 141 -13.51 -1.88 11.19
N ALA A 142 -12.57 -2.16 10.29
CA ALA A 142 -12.18 -3.52 9.93
C ALA A 142 -10.68 -3.58 9.65
N ILE A 143 -10.06 -4.73 9.95
CA ILE A 143 -8.65 -4.98 9.66
C ILE A 143 -8.42 -6.45 9.32
N LYS A 144 -7.61 -6.71 8.30
CA LYS A 144 -7.21 -8.07 7.92
C LYS A 144 -5.78 -8.10 7.40
N ARG A 145 -5.02 -9.09 7.88
CA ARG A 145 -3.68 -9.37 7.35
C ARG A 145 -3.79 -10.25 6.11
N VAL A 146 -3.01 -9.93 5.08
CA VAL A 146 -2.99 -10.62 3.79
C VAL A 146 -1.55 -10.99 3.44
N ALA A 147 -1.33 -12.25 3.07
CA ALA A 147 -0.12 -12.68 2.37
C ALA A 147 -0.44 -12.76 0.88
N LEU A 148 0.19 -11.91 0.06
CA LEU A 148 -0.11 -11.82 -1.37
C LEU A 148 1.04 -12.36 -2.20
N GLN A 149 0.80 -13.46 -2.91
CA GLN A 149 1.74 -14.02 -3.88
C GLN A 149 1.46 -13.42 -5.27
N ARG A 150 0.35 -13.82 -5.92
CA ARG A 150 -0.04 -13.31 -7.25
C ARG A 150 -1.39 -12.61 -7.26
N LYS A 151 -2.46 -13.30 -6.81
CA LYS A 151 -3.81 -12.73 -6.71
C LYS A 151 -4.41 -13.10 -5.37
N SER A 152 -5.25 -12.23 -4.83
CA SER A 152 -6.04 -12.51 -3.63
C SER A 152 -7.39 -11.80 -3.70
N ARG A 153 -8.43 -12.44 -3.16
CA ARG A 153 -9.73 -11.83 -2.92
C ARG A 153 -10.01 -11.85 -1.43
N VAL A 154 -10.31 -10.71 -0.87
CA VAL A 154 -10.46 -10.52 0.57
C VAL A 154 -11.76 -9.78 0.85
N LYS A 155 -12.60 -10.37 1.70
CA LYS A 155 -13.77 -9.71 2.28
C LYS A 155 -13.40 -9.06 3.61
N LEU A 156 -13.80 -7.81 3.78
CA LEU A 156 -13.77 -7.03 5.03
C LEU A 156 -15.22 -6.71 5.41
N ASP A 157 -15.56 -6.96 6.66
CA ASP A 157 -16.90 -6.72 7.21
C ASP A 157 -16.80 -5.73 8.37
N PHE A 158 -17.69 -4.75 8.43
CA PHE A 158 -17.83 -3.82 9.54
C PHE A 158 -19.29 -3.39 9.70
N THR A 159 -19.66 -2.87 10.86
CA THR A 159 -21.05 -2.45 11.12
C THR A 159 -21.26 -0.98 10.79
N ALA A 160 -22.34 -0.66 10.09
CA ALA A 160 -22.74 0.70 9.80
C ALA A 160 -23.09 1.46 11.10
N PRO A 161 -22.81 2.77 11.18
CA PRO A 161 -23.13 3.57 12.35
C PRO A 161 -24.64 3.63 12.57
N ALA A 162 -25.04 3.90 13.83
CA ALA A 162 -26.46 4.08 14.18
C ALA A 162 -27.06 5.34 13.56
N GLU A 163 -26.23 6.31 13.19
CA GLU A 163 -26.66 7.57 12.58
C GLU A 163 -26.85 7.41 11.06
N PRO A 164 -28.05 7.67 10.54
CA PRO A 164 -28.31 7.69 9.11
C PRO A 164 -27.53 8.80 8.39
N GLY A 165 -27.45 8.66 7.06
CA GLY A 165 -26.86 9.61 6.14
C GLY A 165 -25.66 9.04 5.38
N LYS A 166 -25.10 9.85 4.48
CA LYS A 166 -23.91 9.48 3.71
C LYS A 166 -22.68 9.53 4.59
N LYS A 167 -22.04 8.39 4.77
CA LYS A 167 -20.81 8.23 5.57
C LYS A 167 -19.65 7.88 4.65
N THR A 168 -18.53 8.57 4.81
CA THR A 168 -17.33 8.37 4.00
C THR A 168 -16.30 7.62 4.84
N TYR A 169 -15.72 6.59 4.25
CA TYR A 169 -14.70 5.74 4.84
C TYR A 169 -13.46 5.70 3.94
N THR A 170 -12.36 5.24 4.51
CA THR A 170 -11.10 5.04 3.79
C THR A 170 -10.67 3.59 3.90
N LEU A 171 -10.42 2.97 2.75
CA LEU A 171 -9.75 1.68 2.63
C LEU A 171 -8.25 1.92 2.46
N TYR A 172 -7.46 1.41 3.40
CA TYR A 172 -6.01 1.43 3.36
C TYR A 172 -5.48 0.05 3.00
N PHE A 173 -4.51 0.01 2.09
CA PHE A 173 -3.72 -1.17 1.78
C PHE A 173 -2.26 -0.87 2.09
N MET A 174 -1.75 -1.42 3.18
CA MET A 174 -0.45 -1.06 3.74
C MET A 174 0.51 -2.25 3.77
N CYS A 175 1.73 -2.05 3.31
CA CYS A 175 2.82 -3.00 3.42
C CYS A 175 3.41 -2.99 4.84
N ASP A 176 3.96 -4.10 5.32
CA ASP A 176 4.70 -4.15 6.58
C ASP A 176 6.23 -4.06 6.41
N SER A 177 6.70 -3.98 5.15
CA SER A 177 8.08 -4.26 4.76
C SER A 177 8.77 -3.19 3.90
N TYR A 178 8.04 -2.56 2.97
CA TYR A 178 8.56 -1.55 2.06
C TYR A 178 7.86 -0.22 2.29
N LEU A 179 8.55 0.89 2.02
CA LEU A 179 7.96 2.22 2.06
C LEU A 179 7.57 2.63 0.64
N GLY A 180 6.41 3.28 0.49
CA GLY A 180 5.98 3.85 -0.79
C GLY A 180 5.05 3.02 -1.66
N CYS A 181 4.57 1.91 -1.15
CA CYS A 181 3.61 1.04 -1.83
C CYS A 181 2.26 0.97 -1.10
N ASP A 182 2.08 1.81 -0.08
CA ASP A 182 0.80 1.95 0.63
C ASP A 182 -0.20 2.71 -0.27
N GLN A 183 -1.45 2.25 -0.29
CA GLN A 183 -2.52 2.80 -1.13
C GLN A 183 -3.73 3.14 -0.29
N GLU A 184 -4.42 4.23 -0.62
CA GLU A 184 -5.60 4.71 0.09
C GLU A 184 -6.75 5.02 -0.87
N TYR A 185 -7.94 4.53 -0.55
CA TYR A 185 -9.14 4.73 -1.37
C TYR A 185 -10.30 5.20 -0.51
N SER A 186 -10.85 6.36 -0.84
CA SER A 186 -12.07 6.86 -0.19
C SER A 186 -13.31 6.28 -0.86
N PHE A 187 -14.26 5.80 -0.06
CA PHE A 187 -15.57 5.34 -0.53
C PHE A 187 -16.69 5.84 0.39
N THR A 188 -17.93 5.81 -0.10
CA THR A 188 -19.09 6.31 0.65
C THR A 188 -20.16 5.23 0.72
N VAL A 189 -20.85 5.16 1.86
CA VAL A 189 -22.00 4.30 2.10
C VAL A 189 -23.18 5.20 2.48
N ASP A 190 -24.35 4.97 1.89
CA ASP A 190 -25.56 5.71 2.21
C ASP A 190 -26.38 4.94 3.25
N VAL A 191 -26.20 5.29 4.52
CA VAL A 191 -26.85 4.62 5.65
C VAL A 191 -28.29 5.12 5.79
N LYS A 192 -29.27 4.23 5.63
CA LYS A 192 -30.69 4.51 5.80
C LYS A 192 -31.10 4.41 7.27
N GLU A 193 -32.23 5.04 7.59
CA GLU A 193 -32.86 4.90 8.91
C GLU A 193 -33.11 3.42 9.23
N ALA A 194 -32.94 3.05 10.51
CA ALA A 194 -33.32 1.74 10.97
C ALA A 194 -34.82 1.55 10.69
N GLY A 195 -35.18 0.51 9.94
CA GLY A 195 -36.59 0.22 9.70
C GLY A 195 -37.28 -0.03 11.03
N THR A 196 -38.36 0.71 11.31
CA THR A 196 -39.30 0.33 12.36
C THR A 196 -39.75 -1.09 12.05
N MET A 197 -39.50 -2.03 12.97
CA MET A 197 -40.18 -3.32 12.92
C MET A 197 -41.66 -3.01 12.93
N GLU A 198 -42.36 -3.22 11.81
CA GLU A 198 -43.80 -3.33 11.82
C GLU A 198 -44.11 -4.54 12.69
N GLU A 199 -44.52 -4.28 13.94
CA GLU A 199 -45.21 -5.25 14.78
C GLU A 199 -46.51 -5.61 14.07
N ASP A 200 -46.48 -6.63 13.22
CA ASP A 200 -47.70 -7.25 12.70
C ASP A 200 -48.50 -7.80 13.88
N SER A 201 -49.57 -7.08 14.20
CA SER A 201 -50.59 -7.39 15.22
C SER A 201 -51.63 -8.38 14.69
#